data_AF-A0A4P7F5Z0-F1
#
_entry.id   AF-A0A4P7F5Z0-F1
#
_cell.length_a   1.000
_cell.length_b   1.000
_cell.length_c   1.000
_cell.angle_alpha   90.00
_cell.angle_beta   90.00
_cell.angle_gamma   90.00
#
_symmetry.space_group_name_H-M   'P 1'
#
loop_
_entity.id
_entity.type
_entity.pdbx_description
1 polymer ?
#
loop_
_entity_poly.entity_id
_entity_poly.type
_entity_poly.pdbx_seq_one_letter_code
_entity_poly.pdbx_strand_id
1 'polypeptide(L)'
;MRPPHLSTFPLHKPFERQDPTTSLSEVALRLVVNCYSNEPRVVGTAAVLCGHLLVTANHIIIDAFGAPPNPDGSIVNVDKHLVAAQVLPGPEYIFWDVHSIIADCSSDIALLNLGNNPCRSNPNDVPRWRQLPVNPFSPEVGERVAAFGYRLSSVQVSKNEDGGNHIAVDDEPMVSIGEVREVFEMRRDSNLPFPCYQVSARFDGGMSGGPVFDETGCICGIVCSSIEGSHLDGEPISYVSTLWPLFRLMTSIGRGDNYPRDVSYPIIELARGGQISVPDLPKLEQWFAKHVR
;
A
#
# COMPACT_ATOMS: atom_id res chain seq x y z
N MET A 1 14.10 -14.15 3.68
CA MET A 1 15.06 -13.03 3.79
C MET A 1 14.35 -11.94 4.60
N ARG A 2 14.96 -11.37 5.65
CA ARG A 2 14.31 -10.35 6.50
C ARG A 2 14.07 -9.06 5.68
N PRO A 3 12.99 -8.28 5.94
CA PRO A 3 12.88 -6.94 5.37
C PRO A 3 14.14 -6.12 5.68
N PRO A 4 14.56 -5.20 4.80
CA PRO A 4 15.77 -4.43 5.01
C PRO A 4 15.65 -3.61 6.30
N HIS A 5 16.66 -3.68 7.17
CA HIS A 5 16.71 -2.88 8.39
C HIS A 5 17.06 -1.44 8.00
N LEU A 6 16.37 -0.42 8.52
CA LEU A 6 16.64 0.98 8.10
C LEU A 6 18.09 1.42 8.29
N SER A 7 18.82 0.78 9.23
CA SER A 7 20.25 1.00 9.44
C SER A 7 21.13 0.67 8.23
N THR A 8 20.63 -0.01 7.19
CA THR A 8 21.37 -0.27 5.95
C THR A 8 21.19 0.83 4.91
N PHE A 9 20.27 1.78 5.11
CA PHE A 9 20.01 2.83 4.15
C PHE A 9 20.87 4.08 4.40
N PRO A 10 21.67 4.52 3.41
CA PRO A 10 22.53 5.67 3.57
C PRO A 10 21.77 7.00 3.59
N LEU A 11 21.91 7.78 4.68
CA LEU A 11 21.36 9.15 4.82
C LEU A 11 21.88 10.15 3.78
N HIS A 12 22.98 9.84 3.07
CA HIS A 12 23.54 10.73 2.06
C HIS A 12 22.76 10.72 0.74
N LYS A 13 21.77 9.84 0.58
CA LYS A 13 20.82 9.81 -0.54
C LYS A 13 19.39 9.58 -0.02
N PRO A 14 18.75 10.61 0.58
CA PRO A 14 17.41 10.48 1.17
C PRO A 14 16.30 10.30 0.13
N PHE A 15 16.64 10.35 -1.16
CA PHE A 15 15.73 10.07 -2.27
C PHE A 15 16.50 9.40 -3.40
N GLU A 16 16.29 8.10 -3.61
CA GLU A 16 17.11 7.30 -4.53
C GLU A 16 16.27 6.29 -5.32
N ARG A 17 16.53 6.23 -6.63
CA ARG A 17 15.98 5.21 -7.52
C ARG A 17 16.56 3.85 -7.17
N GLN A 18 15.69 2.86 -7.02
CA GLN A 18 16.04 1.47 -6.77
C GLN A 18 16.00 0.66 -8.06
N ASP A 19 16.66 -0.50 -8.02
CA ASP A 19 16.47 -1.51 -9.04
C ASP A 19 15.01 -2.00 -9.04
N PRO A 20 14.34 -2.16 -10.20
CA PRO A 20 12.96 -2.63 -10.28
C PRO A 20 12.71 -3.98 -9.62
N THR A 21 13.75 -4.82 -9.49
CA THR A 21 13.70 -6.18 -8.95
C THR A 21 14.09 -6.24 -7.46
N THR A 22 14.18 -5.10 -6.78
CA THR A 22 14.43 -5.04 -5.34
C THR A 22 13.37 -5.77 -4.53
N SER A 23 13.74 -6.27 -3.34
CA SER A 23 12.79 -6.91 -2.43
C SER A 23 11.63 -6.02 -1.96
N LEU A 24 11.75 -4.70 -2.10
CA LEU A 24 10.65 -3.76 -1.87
C LEU A 24 9.57 -3.85 -2.96
N SER A 25 9.95 -4.14 -4.21
CA SER A 25 9.00 -4.36 -5.33
C SER A 25 8.20 -5.64 -5.18
N GLU A 26 8.67 -6.60 -4.37
CA GLU A 26 7.88 -7.79 -4.03
C GLU A 26 6.69 -7.46 -3.14
N VAL A 27 6.78 -6.41 -2.34
CA VAL A 27 5.78 -6.05 -1.32
C VAL A 27 5.03 -4.75 -1.62
N ALA A 28 5.50 -3.99 -2.60
CA ALA A 28 4.82 -2.82 -3.14
C ALA A 28 4.45 -3.08 -4.60
N LEU A 29 3.16 -3.09 -4.89
CA LEU A 29 2.60 -3.43 -6.19
C LEU A 29 2.13 -2.16 -6.89
N ARG A 30 2.23 -2.14 -8.22
CA ARG A 30 1.66 -1.06 -9.04
C ARG A 30 0.17 -1.31 -9.21
N LEU A 31 -0.64 -0.28 -8.98
CA LEU A 31 -2.06 -0.34 -9.30
C LEU A 31 -2.26 0.12 -10.73
N VAL A 32 -2.78 -0.77 -11.58
CA VAL A 32 -3.01 -0.54 -13.00
C VAL A 32 -4.50 -0.64 -13.28
N VAL A 33 -5.11 0.46 -13.73
CA VAL A 33 -6.49 0.45 -14.24
C VAL A 33 -6.50 0.19 -15.72
N ASN A 34 -7.61 -0.34 -16.22
CA ASN A 34 -7.81 -0.61 -17.64
C ASN A 34 -6.74 -1.53 -18.25
N CYS A 35 -6.18 -2.44 -17.43
CA CYS A 35 -5.07 -3.31 -17.83
C CYS A 35 -5.41 -4.14 -19.09
N TYR A 36 -6.68 -4.54 -19.24
CA TYR A 36 -7.14 -5.34 -20.38
C TYR A 36 -7.71 -4.51 -21.54
N SER A 37 -7.57 -3.17 -21.49
CA SER A 37 -7.95 -2.27 -22.58
C SER A 37 -6.72 -1.83 -23.40
N ASN A 38 -6.93 -0.95 -24.37
CA ASN A 38 -5.83 -0.34 -25.13
C ASN A 38 -5.23 0.90 -24.44
N GLU A 39 -5.79 1.30 -23.29
CA GLU A 39 -5.39 2.50 -22.53
C GLU A 39 -5.16 2.18 -21.05
N PRO A 40 -4.25 1.25 -20.72
CA PRO A 40 -3.85 0.98 -19.35
C PRO A 40 -3.18 2.19 -18.72
N ARG A 41 -3.41 2.41 -17.43
CA ARG A 41 -2.81 3.51 -16.66
C ARG A 41 -2.39 3.03 -15.28
N VAL A 42 -1.16 3.34 -14.88
CA VAL A 42 -0.73 3.20 -13.49
C VAL A 42 -1.33 4.36 -12.68
N VAL A 43 -2.04 4.05 -11.61
CA VAL A 43 -2.73 5.04 -10.75
C VAL A 43 -2.05 5.25 -9.41
N GLY A 44 -1.18 4.34 -8.98
CA GLY A 44 -0.45 4.47 -7.73
C GLY A 44 0.20 3.16 -7.29
N THR A 45 0.52 3.10 -6.00
CA THR A 45 1.17 1.94 -5.36
C THR A 45 0.23 1.32 -4.32
N ALA A 46 0.39 0.04 -4.03
CA ALA A 46 -0.25 -0.66 -2.91
C ALA A 46 0.75 -1.54 -2.18
N ALA A 47 0.60 -1.71 -0.88
CA ALA A 47 1.47 -2.54 -0.06
C ALA A 47 0.80 -3.87 0.33
N VAL A 48 1.56 -4.96 0.34
CA VAL A 48 1.11 -6.26 0.86
C VAL A 48 1.00 -6.20 2.38
N LEU A 49 -0.20 -6.49 2.91
CA LEU A 49 -0.41 -6.70 4.35
C LEU A 49 -0.23 -8.16 4.71
N CYS A 50 -1.05 -9.02 4.11
CA CYS A 50 -1.00 -10.47 4.32
C CYS A 50 -1.68 -11.21 3.16
N GLY A 51 -0.99 -12.20 2.58
CA GLY A 51 -1.59 -13.03 1.53
C GLY A 51 -2.17 -12.18 0.40
N HIS A 52 -3.45 -12.39 0.09
CA HIS A 52 -4.20 -11.71 -0.95
C HIS A 52 -4.76 -10.34 -0.52
N LEU A 53 -4.31 -9.78 0.59
CA LEU A 53 -4.79 -8.49 1.10
C LEU A 53 -3.71 -7.41 0.94
N LEU A 54 -4.04 -6.39 0.17
CA LEU A 54 -3.24 -5.17 0.02
C LEU A 54 -3.88 -3.99 0.74
N VAL A 55 -3.05 -2.99 1.06
CA VAL A 55 -3.47 -1.66 1.49
C VAL A 55 -2.97 -0.61 0.50
N THR A 56 -3.76 0.42 0.27
CA THR A 56 -3.39 1.57 -0.58
C THR A 56 -4.10 2.83 -0.07
N ALA A 57 -3.81 3.97 -0.67
CA ALA A 57 -4.48 5.22 -0.34
C ALA A 57 -5.88 5.27 -0.98
N ASN A 58 -6.88 5.79 -0.26
CA ASN A 58 -8.25 5.83 -0.75
C ASN A 58 -8.41 6.80 -1.93
N HIS A 59 -7.67 7.92 -1.94
CA HIS A 59 -7.70 8.86 -3.06
C HIS A 59 -7.28 8.21 -4.39
N ILE A 60 -6.40 7.20 -4.39
CA ILE A 60 -6.05 6.45 -5.61
C ILE A 60 -7.26 5.73 -6.18
N ILE A 61 -8.10 5.19 -5.30
CA ILE A 61 -9.34 4.51 -5.69
C ILE A 61 -10.33 5.52 -6.26
N ILE A 62 -10.44 6.70 -5.65
CA ILE A 62 -11.26 7.80 -6.17
C ILE A 62 -10.73 8.24 -7.54
N ASP A 63 -9.42 8.39 -7.72
CA ASP A 63 -8.79 8.76 -9.00
C ASP A 63 -8.95 7.67 -10.08
N ALA A 64 -9.04 6.40 -9.67
CA ALA A 64 -9.26 5.26 -10.55
C ALA A 64 -10.71 5.18 -11.04
N PHE A 65 -11.69 5.45 -10.18
CA PHE A 65 -13.12 5.23 -10.46
C PHE A 65 -13.95 6.50 -10.62
N GLY A 66 -13.38 7.67 -10.35
CA GLY A 66 -14.03 8.98 -10.37
C GLY A 66 -14.90 9.29 -9.14
N ALA A 67 -15.08 8.33 -8.24
CA ALA A 67 -15.85 8.44 -7.00
C ALA A 67 -15.41 7.36 -6.01
N PRO A 68 -15.61 7.55 -4.70
CA PRO A 68 -15.39 6.48 -3.72
C PRO A 68 -16.33 5.29 -4.04
N PRO A 69 -15.84 4.03 -3.97
CA PRO A 69 -16.62 2.86 -4.36
C PRO A 69 -17.94 2.75 -3.62
N ASN A 70 -17.92 2.99 -2.30
CA ASN A 70 -19.09 3.12 -1.45
C ASN A 70 -18.78 4.01 -0.22
N PRO A 71 -19.58 5.04 0.10
CA PRO A 71 -19.32 5.94 1.23
C PRO A 71 -19.46 5.30 2.61
N ASP A 72 -20.14 4.15 2.71
CA ASP A 72 -20.39 3.44 3.97
C ASP A 72 -19.29 2.42 4.34
N GLY A 73 -18.24 2.31 3.51
CA GLY A 73 -17.17 1.35 3.67
C GLY A 73 -17.58 -0.10 3.39
N SER A 74 -18.71 -0.31 2.70
CA SER A 74 -19.11 -1.64 2.25
C SER A 74 -18.16 -2.19 1.17
N ILE A 75 -18.07 -3.51 1.11
CA ILE A 75 -17.26 -4.25 0.14
C ILE A 75 -17.82 -4.00 -1.26
N VAL A 76 -17.02 -3.44 -2.15
CA VAL A 76 -17.36 -3.29 -3.57
C VAL A 76 -16.67 -4.36 -4.38
N ASN A 77 -17.44 -5.19 -5.08
CA ASN A 77 -16.91 -6.06 -6.11
C ASN A 77 -16.50 -5.20 -7.31
N VAL A 78 -15.27 -5.37 -7.76
CA VAL A 78 -14.71 -4.58 -8.86
C VAL A 78 -14.84 -5.40 -10.14
N ASP A 79 -15.91 -5.16 -10.91
CA ASP A 79 -16.06 -5.71 -12.27
C ASP A 79 -15.21 -4.97 -13.32
N LYS A 80 -14.36 -4.03 -12.87
CA LYS A 80 -13.48 -3.20 -13.71
C LYS A 80 -12.03 -3.69 -13.61
N HIS A 81 -11.28 -3.54 -14.70
CA HIS A 81 -9.90 -4.03 -14.90
C HIS A 81 -8.83 -3.34 -14.01
N LEU A 82 -9.01 -3.33 -12.69
CA LEU A 82 -7.97 -2.95 -11.73
C LEU A 82 -7.13 -4.17 -11.40
N VAL A 83 -5.84 -4.05 -11.67
CA VAL A 83 -4.84 -5.11 -11.46
C VAL A 83 -3.73 -4.57 -10.59
N ALA A 84 -3.28 -5.37 -9.63
CA ALA A 84 -2.04 -5.12 -8.91
C ALA A 84 -0.88 -5.87 -9.60
N ALA A 85 0.07 -5.14 -10.17
CA ALA A 85 1.24 -5.69 -10.84
C ALA A 85 2.41 -5.79 -9.86
N GLN A 86 2.88 -7.01 -9.64
CA GLN A 86 4.00 -7.35 -8.77
C GLN A 86 5.21 -7.73 -9.61
N VAL A 87 6.38 -7.19 -9.26
CA VAL A 87 7.66 -7.55 -9.87
C VAL A 87 8.49 -8.28 -8.82
N LEU A 88 8.95 -9.48 -9.17
CA LEU A 88 9.78 -10.32 -8.31
C LEU A 88 11.27 -10.15 -8.65
N PRO A 89 12.22 -10.55 -7.78
CA PRO A 89 13.63 -10.59 -8.10
C PRO A 89 13.90 -11.44 -9.35
N GLY A 90 14.36 -10.81 -10.42
CA GLY A 90 14.54 -11.43 -11.73
C GLY A 90 13.54 -10.90 -12.78
N PRO A 91 13.43 -11.55 -13.95
CA PRO A 91 12.50 -11.13 -15.01
C PRO A 91 11.07 -11.66 -14.78
N GLU A 92 10.65 -11.80 -13.51
CA GLU A 92 9.39 -12.43 -13.13
C GLU A 92 8.37 -11.40 -12.64
N TYR A 93 7.13 -11.55 -13.10
CA TYR A 93 6.03 -10.67 -12.75
C TYR A 93 4.72 -11.43 -12.57
N ILE A 94 3.86 -10.86 -11.73
CA ILE A 94 2.53 -11.39 -11.43
C ILE A 94 1.50 -10.26 -11.54
N PHE A 95 0.43 -10.51 -12.26
CA PHE A 95 -0.73 -9.64 -12.35
C PHE A 95 -1.88 -10.24 -11.54
N TRP A 96 -2.25 -9.53 -10.47
CA TRP A 96 -3.32 -9.91 -9.57
C TRP A 96 -4.58 -9.12 -9.87
N ASP A 97 -5.65 -9.80 -10.26
CA ASP A 97 -6.97 -9.16 -10.37
C ASP A 97 -7.43 -8.69 -8.98
N VAL A 98 -7.86 -7.44 -8.86
CA VAL A 98 -8.49 -6.94 -7.64
C VAL A 98 -9.97 -7.30 -7.67
N HIS A 99 -10.38 -8.24 -6.84
CA HIS A 99 -11.76 -8.73 -6.78
C HIS A 99 -12.69 -7.79 -6.02
N SER A 100 -12.20 -7.26 -4.90
CA SER A 100 -13.02 -6.38 -4.06
C SER A 100 -12.22 -5.30 -3.37
N ILE A 101 -12.86 -4.16 -3.12
CA ILE A 101 -12.28 -3.01 -2.43
C ILE A 101 -13.12 -2.71 -1.18
N ILE A 102 -12.44 -2.40 -0.08
CA ILE A 102 -13.04 -1.83 1.13
C ILE A 102 -12.36 -0.49 1.37
N ALA A 103 -13.06 0.62 1.17
CA ALA A 103 -12.53 1.97 1.34
C ALA A 103 -13.04 2.59 2.64
N ASP A 104 -12.16 3.26 3.38
CA ASP A 104 -12.57 4.07 4.53
C ASP A 104 -12.93 5.49 4.07
N CYS A 105 -14.16 5.96 4.32
CA CYS A 105 -14.55 7.33 3.99
C CYS A 105 -14.02 8.38 4.98
N SER A 106 -13.52 7.96 6.14
CA SER A 106 -13.00 8.81 7.21
C SER A 106 -11.49 8.69 7.40
N SER A 107 -10.82 7.90 6.57
CA SER A 107 -9.37 7.87 6.46
C SER A 107 -8.94 7.73 5.00
N ASP A 108 -7.70 8.05 4.68
CA ASP A 108 -7.19 7.86 3.31
C ASP A 108 -6.62 6.45 3.11
N ILE A 109 -7.40 5.44 3.52
CA ILE A 109 -7.01 4.02 3.47
C ILE A 109 -8.06 3.24 2.68
N ALA A 110 -7.58 2.37 1.79
CA ALA A 110 -8.39 1.35 1.15
C ALA A 110 -7.68 -0.02 1.19
N LEU A 111 -8.48 -1.06 1.37
CA LEU A 111 -8.07 -2.46 1.31
C LEU A 111 -8.47 -3.05 -0.03
N LEU A 112 -7.56 -3.81 -0.63
CA LEU A 112 -7.77 -4.51 -1.89
C LEU A 112 -7.64 -6.02 -1.64
N ASN A 113 -8.66 -6.77 -2.04
CA ASN A 113 -8.63 -8.23 -2.01
C ASN A 113 -8.28 -8.76 -3.41
N LEU A 114 -7.23 -9.56 -3.48
CA LEU A 114 -6.71 -10.11 -4.72
C LEU A 114 -7.36 -11.45 -5.06
N GLY A 115 -7.53 -11.71 -6.35
CA GLY A 115 -7.97 -13.00 -6.87
C GLY A 115 -6.97 -14.13 -6.58
N ASN A 116 -7.47 -15.36 -6.57
CA ASN A 116 -6.65 -16.56 -6.29
C ASN A 116 -5.84 -17.06 -7.49
N ASN A 117 -6.21 -16.65 -8.70
CA ASN A 117 -5.65 -17.14 -9.96
C ASN A 117 -4.98 -16.01 -10.74
N PRO A 118 -3.85 -15.46 -10.25
CA PRO A 118 -3.18 -14.38 -10.95
C PRO A 118 -2.55 -14.86 -12.26
N CYS A 119 -2.40 -13.96 -13.21
CA CYS A 119 -1.58 -14.20 -14.40
C CYS A 119 -0.09 -14.06 -14.02
N ARG A 120 0.75 -14.99 -14.47
CA ARG A 120 2.16 -15.08 -14.08
C ARG A 120 3.04 -15.19 -15.31
N SER A 121 4.21 -14.55 -15.27
CA SER A 121 5.25 -14.74 -16.29
C SER A 121 5.82 -16.17 -16.26
N ASN A 122 5.88 -16.79 -15.08
CA ASN A 122 6.31 -18.16 -14.87
C ASN A 122 5.15 -18.99 -14.27
N PRO A 123 4.48 -19.86 -15.07
CA PRO A 123 3.33 -20.63 -14.60
C PRO A 123 3.66 -21.67 -13.52
N ASN A 124 4.91 -22.10 -13.44
CA ASN A 124 5.34 -23.18 -12.53
C ASN A 124 5.74 -22.65 -11.15
N ASP A 125 5.95 -21.34 -11.00
CA ASP A 125 6.29 -20.76 -9.70
C ASP A 125 5.02 -20.45 -8.90
N VAL A 126 5.06 -20.82 -7.62
CA VAL A 126 3.97 -20.59 -6.67
C VAL A 126 4.32 -19.34 -5.86
N PRO A 127 3.57 -18.23 -6.00
CA PRO A 127 3.88 -16.98 -5.31
C PRO A 127 3.96 -17.20 -3.81
N ARG A 128 5.11 -16.85 -3.22
CA ARG A 128 5.30 -16.88 -1.77
C ARG A 128 5.12 -15.47 -1.24
N TRP A 129 4.05 -15.26 -0.49
CA TRP A 129 3.81 -13.99 0.16
C TRP A 129 4.87 -13.70 1.21
N ARG A 130 5.47 -12.50 1.13
CA ARG A 130 6.17 -11.92 2.27
C ARG A 130 5.12 -11.31 3.18
N GLN A 131 5.09 -11.74 4.43
CA GLN A 131 4.31 -11.08 5.47
C GLN A 131 5.16 -9.97 6.07
N LEU A 132 4.63 -8.76 6.04
CA LEU A 132 5.24 -7.60 6.68
C LEU A 132 4.56 -7.38 8.02
N PRO A 133 5.32 -7.25 9.13
CA PRO A 133 4.73 -6.83 10.38
C PRO A 133 4.17 -5.41 10.22
N VAL A 134 3.01 -5.17 10.83
CA VAL A 134 2.26 -3.92 10.73
C VAL A 134 2.31 -3.24 12.09
N ASN A 135 2.90 -2.05 12.13
CA ASN A 135 2.77 -1.13 13.23
C ASN A 135 1.56 -0.22 12.95
N PRO A 136 0.44 -0.34 13.69
CA PRO A 136 -0.77 0.42 13.38
C PRO A 136 -0.61 1.93 13.61
N PHE A 137 0.37 2.33 14.42
CA PHE A 137 0.54 3.70 14.89
C PHE A 137 1.74 4.35 14.23
N SER A 138 1.80 5.69 14.28
CA SER A 138 2.99 6.42 13.84
C SER A 138 4.19 6.07 14.73
N PRO A 139 5.41 6.07 14.16
CA PRO A 139 6.64 6.18 14.94
C PRO A 139 6.67 7.48 15.78
N GLU A 140 7.56 7.57 16.76
CA GLU A 140 7.74 8.76 17.58
C GLU A 140 8.38 9.91 16.78
N VAL A 141 8.14 11.15 17.21
CA VAL A 141 8.76 12.33 16.60
C VAL A 141 10.29 12.21 16.70
N GLY A 142 10.97 12.40 15.58
CA GLY A 142 12.42 12.23 15.44
C GLY A 142 12.85 10.83 14.99
N GLU A 143 11.97 9.83 15.02
CA GLU A 143 12.30 8.51 14.48
C GLU A 143 12.35 8.51 12.95
N ARG A 144 13.24 7.69 12.38
CA ARG A 144 13.40 7.58 10.94
C ARG A 144 12.36 6.67 10.32
N VAL A 145 11.97 7.01 9.11
CA VAL A 145 11.12 6.20 8.25
C VAL A 145 11.69 6.10 6.85
N ALA A 146 11.37 5.02 6.15
CA ALA A 146 11.60 4.91 4.71
C ALA A 146 10.31 4.58 3.97
N ALA A 147 9.96 5.40 2.99
CA ALA A 147 8.87 5.14 2.07
C ALA A 147 9.39 4.49 0.79
N PHE A 148 8.57 3.64 0.19
CA PHE A 148 8.81 3.09 -1.14
C PHE A 148 7.59 3.27 -2.03
N GLY A 149 7.79 3.62 -3.30
CA GLY A 149 6.72 3.74 -4.28
C GLY A 149 7.26 4.00 -5.68
N TYR A 150 6.37 4.00 -6.68
CA TYR A 150 6.73 4.18 -8.08
C TYR A 150 6.42 5.59 -8.56
N ARG A 151 7.39 6.29 -9.18
CA ARG A 151 7.17 7.62 -9.76
C ARG A 151 7.26 7.59 -11.28
N LEU A 152 6.72 8.64 -11.90
CA LEU A 152 6.80 8.89 -13.35
C LEU A 152 6.35 7.70 -14.21
N SER A 153 5.35 6.97 -13.73
CA SER A 153 4.87 5.79 -14.43
C SER A 153 4.22 6.15 -15.76
N SER A 154 4.66 5.48 -16.82
CA SER A 154 4.08 5.53 -18.15
C SER A 154 3.79 4.13 -18.64
N VAL A 155 2.75 3.99 -19.45
CA VAL A 155 2.37 2.69 -20.02
C VAL A 155 2.30 2.80 -21.53
N GLN A 156 2.94 1.88 -22.21
CA GLN A 156 2.92 1.75 -23.67
C GLN A 156 2.27 0.42 -24.03
N VAL A 157 1.30 0.47 -24.95
CA VAL A 157 0.67 -0.72 -25.50
C VAL A 157 1.18 -0.95 -26.92
N SER A 158 1.74 -2.13 -27.16
CA SER A 158 2.11 -2.58 -28.49
C SER A 158 1.44 -3.93 -28.78
N LYS A 159 1.63 -4.45 -30.00
CA LYS A 159 1.15 -5.78 -30.39
C LYS A 159 2.33 -6.74 -30.38
N ASN A 160 2.17 -7.88 -29.71
CA ASN A 160 3.09 -9.00 -29.83
C ASN A 160 3.00 -9.63 -31.23
N GLU A 161 3.97 -10.47 -31.59
CA GLU A 161 4.00 -11.19 -32.87
C GLU A 161 2.72 -12.02 -33.12
N ASP A 162 2.11 -12.53 -32.05
CA ASP A 162 0.85 -13.31 -32.10
C ASP A 162 -0.43 -12.44 -32.16
N GLY A 163 -0.30 -11.12 -32.29
CA GLY A 163 -1.43 -10.16 -32.32
C GLY A 163 -2.05 -9.83 -30.96
N GLY A 164 -1.55 -10.43 -29.87
CA GLY A 164 -1.91 -10.09 -28.49
C GLY A 164 -1.39 -8.70 -28.06
N ASN A 165 -2.02 -8.09 -27.05
CA ASN A 165 -1.52 -6.83 -26.48
C ASN A 165 -0.27 -7.09 -25.64
N HIS A 166 0.77 -6.29 -25.86
CA HIS A 166 1.94 -6.15 -25.02
C HIS A 166 1.82 -4.87 -24.22
N ILE A 167 2.04 -4.93 -22.90
CA ILE A 167 1.99 -3.76 -22.03
C ILE A 167 3.39 -3.57 -21.45
N ALA A 168 4.05 -2.50 -21.86
CA ALA A 168 5.31 -2.06 -21.29
C ALA A 168 5.02 -0.96 -20.26
N VAL A 169 5.38 -1.21 -18.99
CA VAL A 169 5.30 -0.21 -17.92
C VAL A 169 6.71 0.30 -17.67
N ASP A 170 6.91 1.61 -17.84
CA ASP A 170 8.15 2.30 -17.50
C ASP A 170 7.91 3.20 -16.30
N ASP A 171 8.63 2.95 -15.22
CA ASP A 171 8.57 3.74 -14.00
C ASP A 171 9.88 3.74 -13.24
N GLU A 172 9.92 4.57 -12.20
CA GLU A 172 11.05 4.68 -11.30
C GLU A 172 10.64 4.21 -9.90
N PRO A 173 11.11 3.04 -9.45
CA PRO A 173 10.96 2.63 -8.06
C PRO A 173 11.85 3.52 -7.19
N MET A 174 11.27 4.18 -6.20
CA MET A 174 11.97 5.15 -5.36
C MET A 174 11.93 4.74 -3.90
N VAL A 175 13.06 4.91 -3.21
CA VAL A 175 13.10 4.97 -1.75
C VAL A 175 13.24 6.42 -1.34
N SER A 176 12.43 6.86 -0.37
CA SER A 176 12.63 8.13 0.31
C SER A 176 12.76 7.95 1.82
N ILE A 177 13.76 8.58 2.42
CA ILE A 177 14.08 8.48 3.84
C ILE A 177 13.93 9.85 4.47
N GLY A 178 13.34 9.88 5.66
CA GLY A 178 13.19 11.08 6.47
C GLY A 178 12.92 10.72 7.93
N GLU A 179 12.52 11.72 8.69
CA GLU A 179 12.18 11.63 10.11
C GLU A 179 10.74 12.07 10.32
N VAL A 180 10.09 11.50 11.33
CA VAL A 180 8.79 11.98 11.79
C VAL A 180 8.95 13.37 12.40
N ARG A 181 8.16 14.33 11.93
CA ARG A 181 8.19 15.73 12.41
C ARG A 181 7.03 16.05 13.34
N GLU A 182 5.85 15.54 13.04
CA GLU A 182 4.64 15.81 13.82
C GLU A 182 3.64 14.66 13.66
N VAL A 183 2.87 14.36 14.70
CA VAL A 183 1.86 13.30 14.70
C VAL A 183 0.48 13.90 14.92
N PHE A 184 -0.45 13.58 14.04
CA PHE A 184 -1.84 14.00 14.10
C PHE A 184 -2.73 12.77 14.33
N GLU A 185 -2.93 12.41 15.60
CA GLU A 185 -3.62 11.15 15.99
C GLU A 185 -5.02 10.98 15.40
N MET A 186 -5.73 12.09 15.17
CA MET A 186 -7.13 12.08 14.68
C MET A 186 -7.30 12.80 13.34
N ARG A 187 -6.69 13.97 13.18
CA ARG A 187 -6.69 14.79 11.95
C ARG A 187 -5.69 15.93 12.07
N ARG A 188 -5.12 16.39 10.95
CA ARG A 188 -4.33 17.63 10.90
C ARG A 188 -5.26 18.85 10.79
N ASP A 189 -6.04 18.88 9.72
CA ASP A 189 -6.93 19.99 9.36
C ASP A 189 -8.07 19.49 8.43
N SER A 190 -8.74 20.41 7.71
CA SER A 190 -9.79 20.05 6.75
C SER A 190 -9.29 19.35 5.49
N ASN A 191 -8.01 19.50 5.14
CA ASN A 191 -7.40 18.89 3.95
C ASN A 191 -6.87 17.48 4.26
N LEU A 192 -6.44 17.23 5.49
CA LEU A 192 -6.11 15.90 6.01
C LEU A 192 -7.00 15.60 7.24
N PRO A 193 -8.30 15.31 7.02
CA PRO A 193 -9.29 15.15 8.09
C PRO A 193 -9.22 13.77 8.78
N PHE A 194 -8.05 13.12 8.78
CA PHE A 194 -7.85 11.75 9.23
C PHE A 194 -6.49 11.54 9.93
N PRO A 195 -6.31 10.44 10.67
CA PRO A 195 -5.09 10.12 11.38
C PRO A 195 -3.86 10.01 10.47
N CYS A 196 -2.89 10.90 10.63
CA CYS A 196 -1.69 10.96 9.80
C CYS A 196 -0.50 11.52 10.59
N TYR A 197 0.68 11.50 9.99
CA TYR A 197 1.88 12.13 10.55
C TYR A 197 2.71 12.77 9.45
N GLN A 198 3.38 13.86 9.80
CA GLN A 198 4.29 14.59 8.92
C GLN A 198 5.68 13.95 8.98
N VAL A 199 6.33 13.82 7.82
CA VAL A 199 7.71 13.34 7.70
C VAL A 199 8.54 14.27 6.82
N SER A 200 9.86 14.25 7.04
CA SER A 200 10.84 14.94 6.20
C SER A 200 11.28 14.17 4.95
N ALA A 201 10.55 13.13 4.58
CA ALA A 201 10.79 12.35 3.37
C ALA A 201 10.11 13.02 2.16
N ARG A 202 10.74 12.93 0.98
CA ARG A 202 10.19 13.44 -0.28
C ARG A 202 9.27 12.40 -0.91
N PHE A 203 8.01 12.75 -1.11
CA PHE A 203 7.08 11.95 -1.91
C PHE A 203 6.75 12.66 -3.23
N ASP A 204 6.98 11.97 -4.34
CA ASP A 204 6.61 12.39 -5.68
C ASP A 204 5.30 11.71 -6.13
N GLY A 205 4.63 12.27 -7.13
CA GLY A 205 3.44 11.69 -7.73
C GLY A 205 3.65 10.23 -8.19
N GLY A 206 2.65 9.39 -7.95
CA GLY A 206 2.67 7.94 -8.20
C GLY A 206 3.09 7.10 -6.99
N MET A 207 3.85 7.68 -6.05
CA MET A 207 4.28 6.95 -4.84
C MET A 207 3.14 6.73 -3.83
N SER A 208 2.03 7.46 -3.95
CA SER A 208 0.84 7.32 -3.11
C SER A 208 0.43 5.86 -2.94
N GLY A 209 -0.01 5.52 -1.72
CA GLY A 209 -0.39 4.16 -1.32
C GLY A 209 0.79 3.20 -1.12
N GLY A 210 2.02 3.64 -1.41
CA GLY A 210 3.23 2.87 -1.17
C GLY A 210 3.54 2.72 0.33
N PRO A 211 4.22 1.62 0.74
CA PRO A 211 4.50 1.37 2.14
C PRO A 211 5.50 2.36 2.73
N VAL A 212 5.30 2.71 4.00
CA VAL A 212 6.26 3.42 4.84
C VAL A 212 6.71 2.49 5.96
N PHE A 213 8.01 2.33 6.12
CA PHE A 213 8.64 1.44 7.09
C PHE A 213 9.25 2.23 8.24
N ASP A 214 9.08 1.73 9.47
CA ASP A 214 9.81 2.21 10.65
C ASP A 214 11.19 1.55 10.80
N GLU A 215 11.96 1.97 11.81
CA GLU A 215 13.33 1.44 12.04
C GLU A 215 13.38 -0.07 12.31
N THR A 216 12.26 -0.66 12.76
CA THR A 216 12.15 -2.09 13.02
C THR A 216 11.84 -2.91 11.75
N GLY A 217 11.53 -2.22 10.65
CA GLY A 217 11.11 -2.83 9.39
C GLY A 217 9.62 -3.19 9.34
N CYS A 218 8.80 -2.68 10.26
CA CYS A 218 7.36 -2.79 10.19
C CYS A 218 6.79 -1.74 9.22
N ILE A 219 5.72 -2.07 8.50
CA ILE A 219 4.93 -1.04 7.83
C ILE A 219 4.25 -0.23 8.92
N CYS A 220 4.54 1.07 9.00
CA CYS A 220 3.96 2.01 9.97
C CYS A 220 3.01 3.03 9.33
N GLY A 221 2.84 2.97 8.01
CA GLY A 221 1.93 3.85 7.27
C GLY A 221 1.98 3.62 5.77
N ILE A 222 1.18 4.41 5.05
CA ILE A 222 1.21 4.49 3.58
C ILE A 222 1.41 5.94 3.13
N VAL A 223 2.13 6.12 2.02
CA VAL A 223 2.32 7.42 1.39
C VAL A 223 0.96 8.01 1.05
N CYS A 224 0.68 9.22 1.57
CA CYS A 224 -0.61 9.88 1.40
C CYS A 224 -0.49 11.11 0.49
N SER A 225 0.28 12.11 0.91
CA SER A 225 0.38 13.38 0.19
C SER A 225 1.71 14.07 0.48
N SER A 226 2.05 15.08 -0.32
CA SER A 226 3.18 15.97 -0.09
C SER A 226 2.83 17.41 -0.45
N ILE A 227 3.54 18.37 0.14
CA ILE A 227 3.52 19.75 -0.31
C ILE A 227 4.43 19.84 -1.52
N GLU A 228 3.83 20.09 -2.69
CA GLU A 228 4.54 20.22 -3.95
C GLU A 228 5.64 21.27 -3.85
N GLY A 229 6.83 20.95 -4.36
CA GLY A 229 7.98 21.86 -4.35
C GLY A 229 8.65 22.08 -2.99
N SER A 230 8.12 21.58 -1.87
CA SER A 230 8.70 21.81 -0.53
C SER A 230 10.19 21.44 -0.41
N HIS A 231 10.61 20.40 -1.12
CA HIS A 231 12.01 19.95 -1.20
C HIS A 231 12.96 20.93 -1.90
N LEU A 232 12.43 21.94 -2.61
CA LEU A 232 13.21 23.00 -3.25
C LEU A 232 13.52 24.14 -2.27
N ASP A 233 12.61 24.39 -1.33
CA ASP A 233 12.69 25.49 -0.36
C ASP A 233 13.27 25.05 0.99
N GLY A 234 13.59 23.76 1.14
CA GLY A 234 14.19 23.21 2.35
C GLY A 234 13.92 21.72 2.51
N GLU A 235 13.63 21.34 3.75
CA GLU A 235 13.27 19.97 4.07
C GLU A 235 11.91 19.61 3.44
N PRO A 236 11.79 18.45 2.76
CA PRO A 236 10.52 18.01 2.20
C PRO A 236 9.42 17.94 3.26
N ILE A 237 8.20 18.35 2.92
CA ILE A 237 7.05 18.23 3.80
C ILE A 237 6.07 17.25 3.17
N SER A 238 5.99 16.05 3.75
CA SER A 238 5.08 15.01 3.30
C SER A 238 4.29 14.38 4.44
N TYR A 239 3.20 13.70 4.10
CA TYR A 239 2.27 13.10 5.06
C TYR A 239 2.08 11.62 4.77
N VAL A 240 1.97 10.88 5.86
CA VAL A 240 1.77 9.44 5.87
C VAL A 240 0.48 9.14 6.62
N SER A 241 -0.41 8.33 6.03
CA SER A 241 -1.60 7.85 6.72
C SER A 241 -1.21 6.76 7.71
N THR A 242 -1.68 6.86 8.96
CA THR A 242 -1.50 5.79 9.96
C THR A 242 -2.36 4.60 9.62
N LEU A 243 -2.03 3.41 10.14
CA LEU A 243 -2.71 2.17 9.78
C LEU A 243 -3.78 1.73 10.78
N TRP A 244 -3.90 2.33 11.96
CA TRP A 244 -4.90 1.93 12.94
C TRP A 244 -6.35 1.96 12.41
N PRO A 245 -6.77 2.92 11.55
CA PRO A 245 -8.15 2.94 11.03
C PRO A 245 -8.48 1.70 10.20
N LEU A 246 -7.48 1.07 9.57
CA LEU A 246 -7.62 -0.19 8.83
C LEU A 246 -8.34 -1.27 9.66
N PHE A 247 -7.99 -1.38 10.94
CA PHE A 247 -8.41 -2.49 11.80
C PHE A 247 -9.89 -2.42 12.21
N ARG A 248 -10.56 -1.29 11.94
CA ARG A 248 -12.01 -1.13 12.16
C ARG A 248 -12.86 -1.53 10.95
N LEU A 249 -12.22 -1.68 9.78
CA LEU A 249 -12.92 -2.01 8.54
C LEU A 249 -13.48 -3.43 8.61
N MET A 250 -14.66 -3.63 8.04
CA MET A 250 -15.34 -4.93 8.00
C MET A 250 -14.94 -5.68 6.73
N THR A 251 -14.61 -6.95 6.87
CA THR A 251 -14.23 -7.82 5.76
C THR A 251 -14.92 -9.18 5.87
N SER A 252 -15.02 -9.90 4.76
CA SER A 252 -15.48 -11.28 4.69
C SER A 252 -14.40 -12.25 4.19
N ILE A 253 -13.13 -11.81 4.16
CA ILE A 253 -12.00 -12.63 3.71
C ILE A 253 -11.90 -13.92 4.55
N GLY A 254 -11.43 -15.03 3.96
CA GLY A 254 -11.25 -16.27 4.70
C GLY A 254 -10.13 -16.16 5.75
N ARG A 255 -10.40 -16.57 7.00
CA ARG A 255 -9.40 -16.63 8.09
C ARG A 255 -8.69 -17.98 8.21
N GLY A 256 -8.88 -18.87 7.23
CA GLY A 256 -8.48 -20.27 7.27
C GLY A 256 -9.61 -21.20 7.70
N ASP A 257 -9.36 -22.51 7.63
CA ASP A 257 -10.40 -23.54 7.77
C ASP A 257 -11.02 -23.65 9.18
N ASN A 258 -10.36 -23.06 10.18
CA ASN A 258 -10.84 -23.05 11.57
C ASN A 258 -11.91 -21.99 11.84
N TYR A 259 -12.27 -21.16 10.85
CA TYR A 259 -13.21 -20.06 11.02
C TYR A 259 -14.37 -20.18 10.02
N PRO A 260 -15.57 -19.69 10.39
CA PRO A 260 -16.69 -19.61 9.46
C PRO A 260 -16.31 -18.84 8.19
N ARG A 261 -16.65 -19.41 7.03
CA ARG A 261 -16.56 -18.74 5.73
C ARG A 261 -17.78 -17.82 5.55
N ASP A 262 -17.64 -16.80 4.70
CA ASP A 262 -18.72 -15.89 4.30
C ASP A 262 -19.35 -15.09 5.45
N VAL A 263 -18.60 -14.88 6.54
CA VAL A 263 -19.01 -14.04 7.68
C VAL A 263 -18.26 -12.72 7.63
N SER A 264 -18.96 -11.61 7.89
CA SER A 264 -18.36 -10.29 8.03
C SER A 264 -17.81 -10.08 9.44
N TYR A 265 -16.58 -9.59 9.55
CA TYR A 265 -15.90 -9.33 10.83
C TYR A 265 -14.87 -8.19 10.66
N PRO A 266 -14.47 -7.50 11.75
CA PRO A 266 -13.51 -6.41 11.65
C PRO A 266 -12.08 -6.92 11.41
N ILE A 267 -11.28 -6.17 10.64
CA ILE A 267 -9.89 -6.54 10.26
C ILE A 267 -9.00 -6.82 11.48
N ILE A 268 -9.27 -6.23 12.65
CA ILE A 268 -8.57 -6.57 13.91
C ILE A 268 -8.59 -8.07 14.23
N GLU A 269 -9.61 -8.81 13.77
CA GLU A 269 -9.67 -10.26 13.94
C GLU A 269 -8.58 -11.01 13.15
N LEU A 270 -8.08 -10.45 12.05
CA LEU A 270 -6.93 -10.99 11.32
C LEU A 270 -5.63 -10.80 12.11
N ALA A 271 -5.53 -9.74 12.92
CA ALA A 271 -4.41 -9.57 13.84
C ALA A 271 -4.51 -10.55 15.03
N ARG A 272 -5.71 -10.71 15.59
CA ARG A 272 -5.98 -11.66 16.69
C ARG A 272 -5.74 -13.11 16.29
N GLY A 273 -6.06 -13.48 15.06
CA GLY A 273 -5.79 -14.82 14.51
C GLY A 273 -4.36 -15.01 14.00
N GLY A 274 -3.51 -13.98 14.04
CA GLY A 274 -2.11 -14.04 13.60
C GLY A 274 -1.91 -14.02 12.07
N GLN A 275 -2.96 -13.77 11.28
CA GLN A 275 -2.84 -13.61 9.83
C GLN A 275 -2.15 -12.29 9.46
N ILE A 276 -2.43 -11.20 10.20
CA ILE A 276 -1.68 -9.94 10.16
C ILE A 276 -0.78 -9.90 11.38
N SER A 277 0.54 -9.81 11.18
CA SER A 277 1.49 -9.71 12.27
C SER A 277 1.50 -8.28 12.84
N VAL A 278 0.95 -8.08 14.03
CA VAL A 278 0.99 -6.79 14.74
C VAL A 278 1.93 -6.94 15.95
N PRO A 279 3.10 -6.28 15.99
CA PRO A 279 4.08 -6.46 17.06
C PRO A 279 3.53 -6.15 18.46
N ASP A 280 2.70 -5.11 18.59
CA ASP A 280 2.07 -4.70 19.83
C ASP A 280 0.53 -4.75 19.72
N LEU A 281 0.02 -5.97 19.56
CA LEU A 281 -1.43 -6.22 19.53
C LEU A 281 -2.15 -5.71 20.80
N PRO A 282 -1.62 -5.88 22.04
CA PRO A 282 -2.28 -5.35 23.23
C PRO A 282 -2.50 -3.82 23.20
N LYS A 283 -1.55 -3.03 22.67
CA LYS A 283 -1.73 -1.59 22.48
C LYS A 283 -2.87 -1.28 21.50
N LEU A 284 -2.96 -2.02 20.40
CA LEU A 284 -4.05 -1.88 19.43
C LEU A 284 -5.41 -2.18 20.07
N GLU A 285 -5.51 -3.25 20.87
CA GLU A 285 -6.76 -3.60 21.55
C GLU A 285 -7.19 -2.56 22.58
N GLN A 286 -6.24 -2.04 23.36
CA GLN A 286 -6.50 -0.94 24.31
C GLN A 286 -6.96 0.33 23.58
N TRP A 287 -6.33 0.65 22.46
CA TRP A 287 -6.74 1.78 21.61
C TRP A 287 -8.18 1.62 21.14
N PHE A 288 -8.55 0.44 20.65
CA PHE A 288 -9.90 0.14 20.19
C PHE A 288 -10.92 0.24 21.33
N ALA A 289 -10.63 -0.35 22.49
CA ALA A 289 -11.50 -0.27 23.66
C ALA A 289 -11.78 1.17 24.12
N LYS A 290 -10.82 2.09 23.91
CA LYS A 290 -10.93 3.49 24.31
C LYS A 290 -11.57 4.40 23.27
N HIS A 291 -11.28 4.19 21.97
CA HIS A 291 -11.59 5.15 20.91
C HIS A 291 -12.53 4.61 19.82
N VAL A 292 -12.74 3.30 19.72
CA VAL A 292 -13.56 2.66 18.68
C VAL A 292 -14.71 1.94 19.37
N ARG A 293 -15.88 2.58 19.44
CA ARG A 293 -17.12 1.98 19.94
C ARG A 293 -17.97 1.48 18.78
#